data_AF-A0A6P8QZQ3-F1
#
_entry.id   AF-A0A6P8QZQ3-F1
#
_cell.length_a   1.000
_cell.length_b   1.000
_cell.length_c   1.000
_cell.angle_alpha   90.00
_cell.angle_beta   90.00
_cell.angle_gamma   90.00
#
_symmetry.space_group_name_H-M   'P 1'
#
loop_
_entity.id
_entity.type
_entity.pdbx_description
1 polymer ?
#
loop_
_entity_poly.entity_id
_entity_poly.type
_entity_poly.pdbx_seq_one_letter_code
_entity_poly.pdbx_strand_id
1 'polypeptide(L)'
;MASKHAIASKASSAKSSIIRNQSKHLLASNLATVSTLGVADHVHSGYKTAKKELVDNKKEECILISPGYHMTRKKDRISVTLGEEFFGTTFQTKVDKESPPRKVAQCEIDDLIEDFQDQIGHLKALLEQEKRDHRKTKDVMTQVLKDSIATVEQTNAAETRKLREIHAIELHSVREQSKATLEKQIKEVQHKYDHLRDEYDFLKSAFQAYKENLVEELSEKQSFGEAEWKKLHEKEKEKALLEQKHTLTKNFEKEQEEILSNVRNEILSMQENHFFEKQELWQEYIKAIEDIKQKTSHIEAELDEKKENLLNSKEALKQAKQELEKMKSQAQGTQEAFHQKISGISENFDQIIHSLMKENEDLRRKLIVKSEELLSEKIKEKIGSTSRSTSD
;
A
#
# COMPACT_ATOMS: atom_id res chain seq x y z
N MET A 1 -31.09 13.26 20.93
CA MET A 1 -30.05 13.12 21.98
C MET A 1 -29.39 11.75 21.84
N ALA A 2 -28.06 11.74 21.88
CA ALA A 2 -27.15 10.61 22.07
C ALA A 2 -27.23 9.39 21.11
N SER A 3 -26.34 9.35 20.12
CA SER A 3 -25.54 8.14 19.87
C SER A 3 -24.21 8.53 19.22
N LYS A 4 -23.12 8.36 19.97
CA LYS A 4 -21.74 8.57 19.54
C LYS A 4 -21.25 7.29 18.86
N HIS A 5 -20.98 7.32 17.57
CA HIS A 5 -20.09 6.34 16.94
C HIS A 5 -18.81 7.04 16.47
N ALA A 6 -17.76 6.86 17.26
CA ALA A 6 -16.39 7.13 16.85
C ALA A 6 -15.92 5.97 15.97
N ILE A 7 -15.62 6.24 14.70
CA ILE A 7 -14.89 5.30 13.84
C ILE A 7 -13.43 5.75 13.86
N ALA A 8 -12.62 5.01 14.61
CA ALA A 8 -11.19 5.16 14.67
C ALA A 8 -10.56 4.72 13.35
N SER A 9 -9.88 5.65 12.68
CA SER A 9 -9.00 5.42 11.55
C SER A 9 -7.72 4.70 12.02
N LYS A 10 -7.60 3.41 11.73
CA LYS A 10 -6.32 2.69 11.79
C LYS A 10 -5.61 2.79 10.45
N ALA A 11 -4.74 3.78 10.33
CA ALA A 11 -3.69 3.80 9.32
C ALA A 11 -2.63 2.74 9.67
N SER A 12 -2.55 1.67 8.87
CA SER A 12 -1.48 0.68 8.95
C SER A 12 -0.29 1.16 8.11
N SER A 13 0.61 1.92 8.73
CA SER A 13 1.96 2.18 8.24
C SER A 13 2.81 0.93 8.50
N ALA A 14 2.85 0.01 7.53
CA ALA A 14 3.77 -1.12 7.55
C ALA A 14 5.13 -0.64 7.02
N LYS A 15 6.00 -0.29 7.95
CA LYS A 15 7.41 0.02 7.72
C LYS A 15 8.11 -1.21 7.15
N SER A 16 8.87 -0.96 6.09
CA SER A 16 9.85 -1.82 5.46
C SER A 16 10.75 -2.53 6.50
N SER A 17 10.65 -3.86 6.55
CA SER A 17 11.58 -4.70 7.30
C SER A 17 12.87 -4.88 6.52
N ILE A 18 13.91 -4.27 7.08
CA ILE A 18 15.33 -4.33 6.75
C ILE A 18 15.80 -5.79 6.58
N ILE A 19 16.34 -6.09 5.39
CA ILE A 19 17.10 -7.32 5.11
C ILE A 19 18.39 -7.25 5.92
N ARG A 20 18.45 -8.02 7.02
CA ARG A 20 19.63 -8.17 7.86
C ARG A 20 20.62 -9.09 7.14
N ASN A 21 21.63 -8.45 6.56
CA ASN A 21 22.81 -9.03 5.94
C ASN A 21 23.58 -9.89 6.97
N GLN A 22 23.56 -11.21 6.83
CA GLN A 22 24.45 -12.12 7.57
C GLN A 22 25.64 -12.46 6.67
N SER A 23 26.68 -11.64 6.75
CA SER A 23 28.00 -12.00 6.24
C SER A 23 29.02 -11.51 7.26
N LYS A 24 29.62 -12.46 7.99
CA LYS A 24 30.86 -12.36 8.77
C LYS A 24 31.04 -13.60 9.65
N HIS A 25 31.79 -14.58 9.16
CA HIS A 25 33.01 -15.08 9.82
C HIS A 25 33.57 -16.25 9.01
N LEU A 26 34.89 -16.22 8.82
CA LEU A 26 35.84 -17.31 8.49
C LEU A 26 36.85 -16.85 7.42
N LEU A 27 37.76 -15.97 7.83
CA LEU A 27 39.11 -15.92 7.28
C LEU A 27 40.06 -16.11 8.46
N ALA A 28 40.48 -17.36 8.66
CA ALA A 28 41.63 -17.68 9.50
C ALA A 28 42.73 -18.20 8.58
N SER A 29 43.77 -17.38 8.52
CA SER A 29 45.14 -17.67 8.11
C SER A 29 45.59 -19.11 8.40
N ASN A 30 46.10 -19.78 7.37
CA ASN A 30 47.10 -20.83 7.50
C ASN A 30 48.11 -20.67 6.35
N LEU A 31 49.30 -20.18 6.71
CA LEU A 31 50.52 -20.23 5.90
C LEU A 31 51.49 -21.21 6.61
N ALA A 32 52.38 -21.82 5.83
CA ALA A 32 53.35 -22.89 6.14
C ALA A 32 52.77 -24.31 5.91
N THR A 33 53.39 -25.20 5.13
CA THR A 33 54.83 -25.41 4.92
C THR A 33 55.02 -26.11 3.57
N VAL A 34 55.79 -25.54 2.65
CA VAL A 34 56.25 -26.24 1.44
C VAL A 34 57.64 -26.80 1.73
N SER A 35 57.74 -28.12 1.58
CA SER A 35 58.97 -28.91 1.66
C SER A 35 60.06 -28.33 0.75
N THR A 36 61.17 -27.91 1.36
CA THR A 36 62.44 -27.68 0.65
C THR A 36 63.29 -28.94 0.79
N LEU A 37 63.50 -29.59 -0.36
CA LEU A 37 64.45 -30.66 -0.54
C LEU A 37 65.86 -30.09 -0.29
N GLY A 38 66.55 -30.63 0.72
CA GLY A 38 67.92 -30.24 1.04
C GLY A 38 68.89 -30.66 -0.06
N VAL A 39 69.50 -29.68 -0.72
CA VAL A 39 70.72 -29.86 -1.51
C VAL A 39 71.89 -29.66 -0.55
N ALA A 40 72.61 -30.76 -0.30
CA ALA A 40 73.78 -30.80 0.54
C ALA A 40 74.99 -30.25 -0.21
N ASP A 41 75.50 -29.10 0.24
CA ASP A 41 76.87 -28.68 0.03
C ASP A 41 77.57 -28.63 1.38
N HIS A 42 78.47 -29.59 1.64
CA HIS A 42 79.49 -29.43 2.67
C HIS A 42 80.77 -30.14 2.24
N VAL A 43 81.64 -29.38 1.58
CA VAL A 43 83.09 -29.62 1.62
C VAL A 43 83.56 -29.23 3.02
N HIS A 44 84.32 -30.08 3.70
CA HIS A 44 85.60 -29.77 4.36
C HIS A 44 86.20 -31.01 5.06
N SER A 45 87.42 -31.35 4.63
CA SER A 45 88.60 -31.55 5.48
C SER A 45 88.65 -32.74 6.46
N GLY A 46 89.41 -33.76 6.06
CA GLY A 46 90.71 -34.05 6.68
C GLY A 46 90.76 -34.78 8.04
N TYR A 47 91.12 -36.07 7.95
CA TYR A 47 91.93 -36.87 8.87
C TYR A 47 91.73 -36.73 10.39
N LYS A 48 91.19 -37.79 11.01
CA LYS A 48 91.66 -38.26 12.33
C LYS A 48 91.79 -39.78 12.37
N THR A 49 92.92 -40.18 12.93
CA THR A 49 93.51 -41.49 13.15
C THR A 49 92.71 -42.36 14.13
N ALA A 50 92.56 -43.64 13.79
CA ALA A 50 92.10 -44.68 14.70
C ALA A 50 93.25 -45.61 15.10
N LYS A 51 93.15 -46.08 16.34
CA LYS A 51 94.19 -46.65 17.21
C LYS A 51 94.72 -48.03 16.78
N LYS A 52 96.01 -48.26 17.13
CA LYS A 52 96.61 -49.47 17.76
C LYS A 52 95.58 -50.53 18.21
N GLU A 53 95.81 -51.84 18.18
CA GLU A 53 97.03 -52.63 18.32
C GLU A 53 96.65 -54.08 18.01
N LEU A 54 97.46 -54.79 17.21
CA LEU A 54 97.57 -56.25 17.20
C LEU A 54 98.78 -56.54 16.35
N VAL A 55 99.84 -57.10 16.94
CA VAL A 55 100.56 -58.27 16.41
C VAL A 55 101.54 -58.71 17.48
N ASP A 56 101.32 -59.96 17.86
CA ASP A 56 102.07 -60.81 18.77
C ASP A 56 103.48 -61.11 18.23
N ASN A 57 104.38 -61.41 19.15
CA ASN A 57 105.80 -61.65 18.96
C ASN A 57 106.07 -62.83 18.01
N LYS A 58 106.99 -62.67 17.03
CA LYS A 58 108.00 -63.69 16.65
C LYS A 58 108.93 -63.26 15.49
N LYS A 59 110.23 -63.46 15.74
CA LYS A 59 111.39 -63.57 14.83
C LYS A 59 111.89 -62.27 14.18
N GLU A 60 113.06 -61.81 14.64
CA GLU A 60 113.91 -60.87 13.91
C GLU A 60 114.30 -61.49 12.56
N GLU A 61 113.69 -61.06 11.46
CA GLU A 61 114.09 -61.44 10.11
C GLU A 61 115.35 -60.66 9.70
N CYS A 62 116.49 -61.34 9.74
CA CYS A 62 117.71 -60.90 9.08
C CYS A 62 117.61 -61.29 7.60
N ILE A 63 117.50 -60.30 6.71
CA ILE A 63 117.36 -60.52 5.26
C ILE A 63 118.73 -60.34 4.61
N LEU A 64 119.22 -61.38 3.91
CA LEU A 64 120.41 -61.31 3.08
C LEU A 64 120.07 -60.54 1.79
N ILE A 65 120.68 -59.36 1.58
CA ILE A 65 120.45 -58.57 0.35
C ILE A 65 121.41 -59.05 -0.76
N SER A 66 122.65 -59.36 -0.38
CA SER A 66 123.75 -59.77 -1.26
C SER A 66 124.86 -60.44 -0.43
N PRO A 67 125.76 -61.25 -1.03
CA PRO A 67 126.81 -61.96 -0.30
C PRO A 67 127.59 -61.04 0.64
N GLY A 68 127.60 -61.36 1.93
CA GLY A 68 128.27 -60.58 2.97
C GLY A 68 127.60 -59.24 3.37
N TYR A 69 126.37 -58.95 2.94
CA TYR A 69 125.55 -57.81 3.43
C TYR A 69 124.23 -58.30 4.04
N HIS A 70 123.98 -57.93 5.30
CA HIS A 70 122.80 -58.30 6.05
C HIS A 70 121.96 -57.07 6.39
N MET A 71 120.66 -57.09 6.09
CA MET A 71 119.71 -56.04 6.48
C MET A 71 118.84 -56.50 7.63
N THR A 72 118.80 -55.68 8.68
CA THR A 72 117.85 -55.80 9.79
C THR A 72 116.87 -54.64 9.74
N ARG A 73 115.58 -54.97 9.70
CA ARG A 73 114.48 -53.99 9.67
C ARG A 73 113.80 -53.93 11.04
N LYS A 74 113.90 -52.79 11.71
CA LYS A 74 113.07 -52.45 12.89
C LYS A 74 111.94 -51.52 12.45
N LYS A 75 110.90 -51.39 13.29
CA LYS A 75 109.67 -50.62 12.98
C LYS A 75 109.93 -49.17 12.55
N ASP A 76 111.04 -48.57 12.98
CA ASP A 76 111.37 -47.15 12.74
C ASP A 76 112.79 -46.94 12.16
N ARG A 77 113.51 -48.02 11.81
CA ARG A 77 114.87 -47.93 11.23
C ARG A 77 115.21 -49.16 10.40
N ILE A 78 115.80 -48.93 9.24
CA ILE A 78 116.48 -49.96 8.46
C ILE A 78 117.98 -49.78 8.69
N SER A 79 118.67 -50.85 9.08
CA SER A 79 120.14 -50.88 9.17
C SER A 79 120.70 -51.99 8.29
N VAL A 80 121.77 -51.66 7.55
CA VAL A 80 122.54 -52.60 6.74
C VAL A 80 123.90 -52.77 7.41
N THR A 81 124.25 -54.02 7.75
CA THR A 81 125.50 -54.40 8.39
C THR A 81 126.33 -55.29 7.46
N LEU A 82 127.63 -55.00 7.36
CA LEU A 82 128.59 -55.82 6.63
C LEU A 82 128.90 -57.10 7.44
N GLY A 83 128.92 -58.26 6.78
CA GLY A 83 129.23 -59.54 7.41
C GLY A 83 130.70 -59.66 7.83
N GLU A 84 130.96 -60.39 8.92
CA GLU A 84 132.30 -60.59 9.51
C GLU A 84 133.31 -61.25 8.55
N GLU A 85 132.85 -61.85 7.46
CA GLU A 85 133.65 -62.46 6.39
C GLU A 85 134.61 -61.47 5.69
N PHE A 86 134.34 -60.16 5.78
CA PHE A 86 135.19 -59.10 5.21
C PHE A 86 136.35 -58.66 6.12
N PHE A 87 136.36 -59.08 7.39
CA PHE A 87 137.41 -58.74 8.35
C PHE A 87 138.26 -59.98 8.64
N GLY A 88 139.23 -60.27 7.76
CA GLY A 88 140.19 -61.36 7.95
C GLY A 88 141.00 -61.18 9.23
N THR A 89 140.91 -62.15 10.15
CA THR A 89 141.66 -62.19 11.40
C THR A 89 143.15 -62.48 11.17
N THR A 90 143.96 -61.47 11.49
CA THR A 90 145.30 -61.51 12.13
C THR A 90 146.40 -62.41 11.56
N PHE A 91 147.39 -61.72 11.00
CA PHE A 91 148.84 -61.96 11.04
C PHE A 91 149.33 -63.03 12.04
N GLN A 92 149.98 -64.08 11.53
CA GLN A 92 151.16 -64.67 12.18
C GLN A 92 152.23 -65.01 11.13
N THR A 93 153.30 -64.25 11.24
CA THR A 93 154.65 -64.44 10.73
C THR A 93 155.24 -65.78 11.16
N LYS A 94 155.82 -66.55 10.22
CA LYS A 94 156.96 -67.44 10.49
C LYS A 94 158.00 -67.29 9.39
N VAL A 95 159.14 -66.79 9.82
CA VAL A 95 160.42 -66.75 9.13
C VAL A 95 161.06 -68.14 9.22
N ASP A 96 161.60 -68.67 8.13
CA ASP A 96 162.87 -69.41 8.18
C ASP A 96 163.51 -69.53 6.77
N LYS A 97 164.66 -68.84 6.66
CA LYS A 97 165.96 -69.26 6.11
C LYS A 97 166.16 -69.59 4.63
N GLU A 98 166.86 -68.64 4.00
CA GLU A 98 168.16 -68.78 3.30
C GLU A 98 168.38 -69.90 2.27
N SER A 99 168.66 -69.49 1.02
CA SER A 99 169.99 -69.52 0.37
C SER A 99 169.86 -69.39 -1.17
N PRO A 100 170.93 -69.12 -1.95
CA PRO A 100 172.04 -68.17 -1.83
C PRO A 100 172.14 -67.27 -3.10
N PRO A 101 173.10 -66.32 -3.21
CA PRO A 101 172.95 -65.09 -4.00
C PRO A 101 173.35 -65.27 -5.47
N ARG A 102 172.61 -64.61 -6.37
CA ARG A 102 173.13 -64.23 -7.70
C ARG A 102 172.82 -62.77 -7.99
N LYS A 103 173.88 -61.99 -8.07
CA LYS A 103 173.92 -60.63 -8.61
C LYS A 103 173.42 -60.67 -10.05
N VAL A 104 172.27 -60.04 -10.32
CA VAL A 104 171.82 -59.66 -11.65
C VAL A 104 171.25 -58.23 -11.54
N ALA A 105 171.53 -57.43 -12.55
CA ALA A 105 171.62 -55.97 -12.52
C ALA A 105 170.36 -55.26 -11.99
N GLN A 106 170.58 -54.29 -11.09
CA GLN A 106 169.58 -53.41 -10.48
C GLN A 106 168.68 -52.70 -11.51
N CYS A 107 169.13 -52.54 -12.76
CA CYS A 107 168.43 -51.78 -13.80
C CYS A 107 167.13 -52.43 -14.31
N GLU A 108 167.04 -53.77 -14.43
CA GLU A 108 165.85 -54.42 -15.02
C GLU A 108 164.63 -54.44 -14.07
N ILE A 109 164.88 -54.42 -12.76
CA ILE A 109 163.82 -54.33 -11.74
C ILE A 109 163.28 -52.90 -11.68
N ASP A 110 164.15 -51.91 -11.85
CA ASP A 110 163.78 -50.49 -11.86
C ASP A 110 162.94 -50.14 -13.10
N ASP A 111 163.29 -50.66 -14.29
CA ASP A 111 162.50 -50.49 -15.53
C ASP A 111 161.09 -51.10 -15.39
N LEU A 112 160.97 -52.29 -14.78
CA LEU A 112 159.69 -52.94 -14.53
C LEU A 112 158.84 -52.16 -13.50
N ILE A 113 159.49 -51.58 -12.48
CA ILE A 113 158.83 -50.73 -11.49
C ILE A 113 158.32 -49.45 -12.17
N GLU A 114 159.08 -48.85 -13.09
CA GLU A 114 158.67 -47.70 -13.89
C GLU A 114 157.45 -48.03 -14.77
N ASP A 115 157.47 -49.15 -15.50
CA ASP A 115 156.32 -49.63 -16.27
C ASP A 115 155.06 -49.83 -15.40
N PHE A 116 155.20 -50.39 -14.20
CA PHE A 116 154.08 -50.53 -13.27
C PHE A 116 153.60 -49.19 -12.72
N GLN A 117 154.51 -48.25 -12.44
CA GLN A 117 154.15 -46.90 -12.02
C GLN A 117 153.42 -46.14 -13.12
N ASP A 118 153.83 -46.29 -14.37
CA ASP A 118 153.18 -45.72 -15.55
C ASP A 118 151.82 -46.37 -15.81
N GLN A 119 151.69 -47.69 -15.69
CA GLN A 119 150.40 -48.37 -15.76
C GLN A 119 149.44 -47.90 -14.66
N ILE A 120 149.93 -47.76 -13.42
CA ILE A 120 149.14 -47.19 -12.31
C ILE A 120 148.75 -45.74 -12.62
N GLY A 121 149.66 -44.94 -13.16
CA GLY A 121 149.42 -43.56 -13.59
C GLY A 121 148.33 -43.47 -14.66
N HIS A 122 148.40 -44.34 -15.68
CA HIS A 122 147.42 -44.42 -16.76
C HIS A 122 146.04 -44.88 -16.27
N LEU A 123 145.97 -45.95 -15.47
CA LEU A 123 144.73 -46.43 -14.87
C LEU A 123 144.08 -45.39 -13.95
N LYS A 124 144.90 -44.67 -13.17
CA LYS A 124 144.42 -43.55 -12.34
C LYS A 124 143.88 -42.41 -13.18
N ALA A 125 144.52 -42.07 -14.30
CA ALA A 125 144.04 -41.06 -15.24
C ALA A 125 142.72 -41.47 -15.90
N LEU A 126 142.58 -42.73 -16.33
CA LEU A 126 141.33 -43.28 -16.85
C LEU A 126 140.21 -43.28 -15.79
N LEU A 127 140.50 -43.67 -14.56
CA LEU A 127 139.52 -43.64 -13.46
C LEU A 127 139.07 -42.20 -13.14
N GLU A 128 139.99 -41.24 -13.09
CA GLU A 128 139.63 -39.84 -12.89
C GLU A 128 138.85 -39.26 -14.09
N GLN A 129 139.17 -39.70 -15.32
CA GLN A 129 138.38 -39.35 -16.51
C GLN A 129 136.96 -39.92 -16.42
N GLU A 130 136.80 -41.20 -16.09
CA GLU A 130 135.49 -41.84 -15.91
C GLU A 130 134.67 -41.15 -14.82
N LYS A 131 135.30 -40.82 -13.68
CA LYS A 131 134.65 -40.04 -12.61
C LYS A 131 134.22 -38.65 -13.07
N ARG A 132 134.99 -37.99 -13.95
CA ARG A 132 134.61 -36.69 -14.53
C ARG A 132 133.45 -36.86 -15.49
N ASP A 133 133.47 -37.87 -16.33
CA ASP A 133 132.42 -38.09 -17.33
C ASP A 133 131.12 -38.56 -16.68
N HIS A 134 131.16 -39.44 -15.67
CA HIS A 134 129.99 -39.75 -14.84
C HIS A 134 129.39 -38.52 -14.15
N ARG A 135 130.23 -37.62 -13.63
CA ARG A 135 129.76 -36.34 -13.05
C ARG A 135 129.05 -35.50 -14.11
N LYS A 136 129.65 -35.31 -15.29
CA LYS A 136 129.00 -34.59 -16.40
C LYS A 136 127.68 -35.23 -16.83
N THR A 137 127.65 -36.54 -17.00
CA THR A 137 126.41 -37.27 -17.38
C THR A 137 125.33 -37.11 -16.32
N LYS A 138 125.69 -37.20 -15.02
CA LYS A 138 124.76 -36.94 -13.92
C LYS A 138 124.24 -35.50 -13.94
N ASP A 139 125.10 -34.52 -14.17
CA ASP A 139 124.73 -33.11 -14.21
C ASP A 139 123.79 -32.82 -15.39
N VAL A 140 124.11 -33.33 -16.58
CA VAL A 140 123.25 -33.24 -17.78
C VAL A 140 121.91 -33.91 -17.53
N MET A 141 121.89 -35.13 -16.98
CA MET A 141 120.64 -35.84 -16.66
C MET A 141 119.81 -35.07 -15.63
N THR A 142 120.45 -34.50 -14.61
CA THR A 142 119.79 -33.67 -13.61
C THR A 142 119.20 -32.41 -14.23
N GLN A 143 119.90 -31.79 -15.19
CA GLN A 143 119.40 -30.63 -15.92
C GLN A 143 118.21 -30.98 -16.82
N VAL A 144 118.28 -32.07 -17.58
CA VAL A 144 117.17 -32.57 -18.41
C VAL A 144 115.94 -32.86 -17.55
N LEU A 145 116.11 -33.48 -16.38
CA LEU A 145 114.99 -33.70 -15.45
C LEU A 145 114.41 -32.39 -14.92
N LYS A 146 115.25 -31.41 -14.57
CA LYS A 146 114.77 -30.08 -14.14
C LYS A 146 113.98 -29.39 -15.25
N ASP A 147 114.47 -29.43 -16.48
CA ASP A 147 113.80 -28.82 -17.63
C ASP A 147 112.49 -29.56 -17.95
N SER A 148 112.46 -30.89 -17.85
CA SER A 148 111.24 -31.68 -17.97
C SER A 148 110.23 -31.38 -16.87
N ILE A 149 110.65 -31.15 -15.63
CA ILE A 149 109.76 -30.75 -14.53
C ILE A 149 109.21 -29.35 -14.79
N ALA A 150 110.07 -28.39 -15.16
CA ALA A 150 109.66 -27.02 -15.43
C ALA A 150 108.67 -26.92 -16.60
N THR A 151 108.89 -27.69 -17.67
CA THR A 151 107.96 -27.75 -18.81
C THR A 151 106.61 -28.33 -18.41
N VAL A 152 106.58 -29.44 -17.67
CA VAL A 152 105.32 -30.05 -17.18
C VAL A 152 104.58 -29.12 -16.21
N GLU A 153 105.30 -28.42 -15.32
CA GLU A 153 104.70 -27.43 -14.42
C GLU A 153 104.08 -26.27 -15.20
N GLN A 154 104.78 -25.76 -16.23
CA GLN A 154 104.29 -24.69 -17.09
C GLN A 154 103.06 -25.12 -17.89
N THR A 155 103.05 -26.33 -18.47
CA THR A 155 101.89 -26.84 -19.22
C THR A 155 100.70 -27.08 -18.30
N ASN A 156 100.91 -27.69 -17.13
CA ASN A 156 99.85 -27.91 -16.14
C ASN A 156 99.26 -26.58 -15.64
N ALA A 157 100.10 -25.57 -15.40
CA ALA A 157 99.65 -24.24 -15.00
C ALA A 157 98.82 -23.57 -16.11
N ALA A 158 99.24 -23.70 -17.38
CA ALA A 158 98.51 -23.17 -18.53
C ALA A 158 97.15 -23.88 -18.73
N GLU A 159 97.11 -25.20 -18.64
CA GLU A 159 95.88 -26.00 -18.74
C GLU A 159 94.92 -25.70 -17.58
N THR A 160 95.44 -25.61 -16.36
CA THR A 160 94.65 -25.23 -15.19
C THR A 160 94.05 -23.84 -15.35
N ARG A 161 94.79 -22.88 -15.93
CA ARG A 161 94.26 -21.54 -16.23
C ARG A 161 93.14 -21.61 -17.27
N LYS A 162 93.36 -22.31 -18.39
CA LYS A 162 92.33 -22.49 -19.44
C LYS A 162 91.06 -23.15 -18.90
N LEU A 163 91.21 -24.21 -18.11
CA LEU A 163 90.07 -24.92 -17.53
C LEU A 163 89.27 -24.02 -16.57
N ARG A 164 89.96 -23.22 -15.74
CA ARG A 164 89.29 -22.22 -14.87
C ARG A 164 88.56 -21.15 -15.66
N GLU A 165 89.13 -20.68 -16.76
CA GLU A 165 88.51 -19.69 -17.64
C GLU A 165 87.26 -20.25 -18.33
N ILE A 166 87.34 -21.45 -18.90
CA ILE A 166 86.18 -22.14 -19.50
C ILE A 166 85.07 -22.32 -18.45
N HIS A 167 85.41 -22.84 -17.27
CA HIS A 167 84.44 -23.03 -16.20
C HIS A 167 83.81 -21.71 -15.74
N ALA A 168 84.57 -20.61 -15.68
CA ALA A 168 84.04 -19.29 -15.35
C ALA A 168 83.03 -18.80 -16.40
N ILE A 169 83.31 -19.03 -17.68
CA ILE A 169 82.41 -18.67 -18.80
C ILE A 169 81.14 -19.53 -18.74
N GLU A 170 81.27 -20.85 -18.54
CA GLU A 170 80.12 -21.75 -18.42
C GLU A 170 79.22 -21.38 -17.24
N LEU A 171 79.81 -21.14 -16.06
CA LEU A 171 79.06 -20.68 -14.89
C LEU A 171 78.36 -19.35 -15.14
N HIS A 172 79.02 -18.40 -15.82
CA HIS A 172 78.40 -17.13 -16.18
C HIS A 172 77.22 -17.34 -17.15
N SER A 173 77.40 -18.17 -18.18
CA SER A 173 76.35 -18.50 -19.16
C SER A 173 75.12 -19.13 -18.51
N VAL A 174 75.33 -20.12 -17.64
CA VAL A 174 74.24 -20.79 -16.90
C VAL A 174 73.51 -19.82 -15.97
N ARG A 175 74.24 -18.93 -15.28
CA ARG A 175 73.64 -17.89 -14.43
C ARG A 175 72.77 -16.93 -15.25
N GLU A 176 73.27 -16.43 -16.38
CA GLU A 176 72.50 -15.53 -17.24
C GLU A 176 71.27 -16.22 -17.85
N GLN A 177 71.39 -17.47 -18.29
CA GLN A 177 70.25 -18.24 -18.78
C GLN A 177 69.19 -18.46 -17.69
N SER A 178 69.62 -18.78 -16.46
CA SER A 178 68.72 -18.96 -15.32
C SER A 178 68.00 -17.65 -14.99
N LYS A 179 68.73 -16.53 -14.96
CA LYS A 179 68.18 -15.20 -14.74
C LYS A 179 67.16 -14.82 -15.82
N ALA A 180 67.50 -15.00 -17.09
CA ALA A 180 66.60 -14.71 -18.22
C ALA A 180 65.31 -15.55 -18.16
N THR A 181 65.43 -16.82 -17.78
CA THR A 181 64.27 -17.71 -17.62
C THR A 181 63.37 -17.26 -16.47
N LEU A 182 63.96 -16.87 -15.33
CA LEU A 182 63.21 -16.33 -14.19
C LEU A 182 62.50 -15.03 -14.56
N GLU A 183 63.18 -14.09 -15.23
CA GLU A 183 62.56 -12.83 -15.68
C GLU A 183 61.39 -13.08 -16.64
N LYS A 184 61.53 -14.06 -17.55
CA LYS A 184 60.43 -14.46 -18.45
C LYS A 184 59.25 -15.03 -17.66
N GLN A 185 59.50 -15.91 -16.71
CA GLN A 185 58.44 -16.50 -15.87
C GLN A 185 57.74 -15.44 -15.01
N ILE A 186 58.50 -14.52 -14.41
CA ILE A 186 57.94 -13.39 -13.65
C ILE A 186 57.01 -12.56 -14.53
N LYS A 187 57.44 -12.21 -15.75
CA LYS A 187 56.61 -11.45 -16.70
C LYS A 187 55.35 -12.22 -17.11
N GLU A 188 55.46 -13.52 -17.36
CA GLU A 188 54.32 -14.35 -17.73
C GLU A 188 53.31 -14.48 -16.58
N VAL A 189 53.78 -14.68 -15.35
CA VAL A 189 52.92 -14.72 -14.15
C VAL A 189 52.28 -13.36 -13.90
N GLN A 190 53.03 -12.26 -14.03
CA GLN A 190 52.50 -10.91 -13.88
C GLN A 190 51.39 -10.63 -14.91
N HIS A 191 51.62 -10.97 -16.18
CA HIS A 191 50.62 -10.83 -17.22
C HIS A 191 49.35 -11.64 -16.92
N LYS A 192 49.48 -12.89 -16.45
CA LYS A 192 48.33 -13.71 -16.05
C LYS A 192 47.58 -13.09 -14.86
N TYR A 193 48.29 -12.51 -13.91
CA TYR A 193 47.69 -11.81 -12.78
C TYR A 193 46.90 -10.58 -13.23
N ASP A 194 47.48 -9.74 -14.09
CA ASP A 194 46.82 -8.55 -14.60
C ASP A 194 45.59 -8.90 -15.43
N HIS A 195 45.68 -9.93 -16.28
CA HIS A 195 44.52 -10.45 -17.03
C HIS A 195 43.39 -10.93 -16.11
N LEU A 196 43.70 -11.73 -15.08
CA LEU A 196 42.70 -12.21 -14.14
C LEU A 196 42.07 -11.08 -13.31
N ARG A 197 42.85 -10.04 -13.02
CA ARG A 197 42.38 -8.82 -12.37
C ARG A 197 41.38 -8.07 -13.25
N ASP A 198 41.67 -7.93 -14.54
CA ASP A 198 40.77 -7.28 -15.50
C ASP A 198 39.45 -8.07 -15.66
N GLU A 199 39.52 -9.41 -15.72
CA GLU A 199 38.33 -10.28 -15.74
C GLU A 199 37.50 -10.13 -14.45
N TYR A 200 38.16 -10.06 -13.30
CA TYR A 200 37.50 -9.81 -12.02
C TYR A 200 36.80 -8.45 -11.99
N ASP A 201 37.46 -7.39 -12.44
CA ASP A 201 36.89 -6.04 -12.47
C ASP A 201 35.76 -5.91 -13.50
N PHE A 202 35.87 -6.58 -14.65
CA PHE A 202 34.78 -6.72 -15.61
C PHE A 202 33.57 -7.41 -14.99
N LEU A 203 33.79 -8.57 -14.35
CA LEU A 203 32.72 -9.34 -13.74
C LEU A 203 32.05 -8.57 -12.59
N LYS A 204 32.85 -7.89 -11.76
CA LYS A 204 32.36 -7.01 -10.70
C LYS A 204 31.50 -5.88 -11.25
N SER A 205 31.92 -5.26 -12.36
CA SER A 205 31.16 -4.20 -13.02
C SER A 205 29.85 -4.73 -13.63
N ALA A 206 29.89 -5.90 -14.27
CA ALA A 206 28.70 -6.56 -14.82
C ALA A 206 27.68 -6.94 -13.73
N PHE A 207 28.15 -7.45 -12.59
CA PHE A 207 27.28 -7.72 -11.44
C PHE A 207 26.66 -6.46 -10.85
N GLN A 208 27.43 -5.37 -10.78
CA GLN A 208 26.92 -4.10 -10.30
C GLN A 208 25.83 -3.55 -11.24
N ALA A 209 26.06 -3.59 -12.55
CA ALA A 209 25.06 -3.20 -13.55
C ALA A 209 23.80 -4.08 -13.47
N TYR A 210 23.95 -5.40 -13.32
CA TYR A 210 22.81 -6.31 -13.12
C TYR A 210 22.01 -5.94 -11.86
N LYS A 211 22.69 -5.66 -10.75
CA LYS A 211 22.05 -5.25 -9.50
C LYS A 211 21.30 -3.93 -9.65
N GLU A 212 21.89 -2.94 -10.32
CA GLU A 212 21.25 -1.66 -10.62
C GLU A 212 20.02 -1.83 -11.48
N ASN A 213 20.12 -2.62 -12.56
CA ASN A 213 18.99 -2.96 -13.43
C ASN A 213 17.86 -3.68 -12.68
N LEU A 214 18.20 -4.60 -11.76
CA LEU A 214 17.20 -5.29 -10.95
C LEU A 214 16.48 -4.32 -9.98
N VAL A 215 17.22 -3.37 -9.40
CA VAL A 215 16.62 -2.32 -8.56
C VAL A 215 15.71 -1.41 -9.38
N GLU A 216 16.13 -1.02 -10.58
CA GLU A 216 15.32 -0.21 -11.50
C GLU A 216 14.05 -0.96 -11.92
N GLU A 217 14.14 -2.22 -12.35
CA GLU A 217 12.98 -3.05 -12.72
C GLU A 217 11.98 -3.20 -11.55
N LEU A 218 12.47 -3.39 -10.31
CA LEU A 218 11.62 -3.44 -9.12
C LEU A 218 10.95 -2.11 -8.83
N SER A 219 11.68 -1.00 -8.97
CA SER A 219 11.16 0.35 -8.80
C SER A 219 10.09 0.68 -9.84
N GLU A 220 10.33 0.33 -11.11
CA GLU A 220 9.36 0.48 -12.19
C GLU A 220 8.10 -0.32 -11.92
N LYS A 221 8.21 -1.61 -11.58
CA LYS A 221 7.06 -2.46 -11.23
C LYS A 221 6.27 -1.91 -10.05
N GLN A 222 6.95 -1.40 -9.02
CA GLN A 222 6.29 -0.76 -7.89
C GLN A 222 5.53 0.50 -8.34
N SER A 223 6.19 1.39 -9.08
CA SER A 223 5.57 2.64 -9.56
C SER A 223 4.38 2.38 -10.50
N PHE A 224 4.49 1.38 -11.37
CA PHE A 224 3.42 0.94 -12.25
C PHE A 224 2.24 0.40 -11.44
N GLY A 225 2.51 -0.48 -10.48
CA GLY A 225 1.48 -0.99 -9.56
C GLY A 225 0.79 0.14 -8.80
N GLU A 226 1.53 1.08 -8.23
CA GLU A 226 0.97 2.25 -7.54
C GLU A 226 0.09 3.12 -8.45
N ALA A 227 0.51 3.31 -9.71
CA ALA A 227 -0.27 4.06 -10.70
C ALA A 227 -1.56 3.32 -11.09
N GLU A 228 -1.50 2.01 -11.30
CA GLU A 228 -2.68 1.18 -11.58
C GLU A 228 -3.66 1.18 -10.41
N TRP A 229 -3.16 1.01 -9.18
CA TRP A 229 -3.98 1.08 -7.96
C TRP A 229 -4.66 2.44 -7.81
N LYS A 230 -3.96 3.55 -8.05
CA LYS A 230 -4.55 4.90 -8.04
C LYS A 230 -5.65 5.04 -9.09
N LYS A 231 -5.41 4.55 -10.32
CA LYS A 231 -6.39 4.59 -11.41
C LYS A 231 -7.62 3.75 -11.09
N LEU A 232 -7.44 2.56 -10.53
CA LEU A 232 -8.54 1.68 -10.14
C LEU A 232 -9.35 2.28 -8.99
N HIS A 233 -8.67 2.84 -7.99
CA HIS A 233 -9.32 3.53 -6.87
C HIS A 233 -10.14 4.73 -7.34
N GLU A 234 -9.60 5.57 -8.23
CA GLU A 234 -10.36 6.72 -8.76
C GLU A 234 -11.57 6.28 -9.57
N LYS A 235 -11.45 5.21 -10.38
CA LYS A 235 -12.60 4.61 -11.09
C LYS A 235 -13.66 4.07 -10.14
N GLU A 236 -13.27 3.42 -9.05
CA GLU A 236 -14.21 2.88 -8.07
C GLU A 236 -14.93 4.00 -7.31
N LYS A 237 -14.20 5.06 -6.96
CA LYS A 237 -14.76 6.29 -6.39
C LYS A 237 -15.74 6.98 -7.34
N GLU A 238 -15.39 7.10 -8.63
CA GLU A 238 -16.26 7.67 -9.66
C GLU A 238 -17.55 6.83 -9.81
N LYS A 239 -17.42 5.50 -9.84
CA LYS A 239 -18.55 4.57 -9.89
C LYS A 239 -19.48 4.73 -8.69
N ALA A 240 -18.94 4.78 -7.47
CA ALA A 240 -19.73 4.97 -6.25
C ALA A 240 -20.44 6.33 -6.23
N LEU A 241 -19.78 7.40 -6.71
CA LEU A 241 -20.37 8.73 -6.82
C LEU A 241 -21.50 8.73 -7.85
N LEU A 242 -21.32 8.06 -8.99
CA LEU A 242 -22.35 7.93 -10.01
C LEU A 242 -23.57 7.14 -9.50
N GLU A 243 -23.36 6.05 -8.77
CA GLU A 243 -24.43 5.27 -8.13
C GLU A 243 -25.20 6.09 -7.09
N GLN A 244 -24.49 6.87 -6.25
CA GLN A 244 -25.12 7.78 -5.31
C GLN A 244 -25.94 8.85 -6.02
N LYS A 245 -25.37 9.49 -7.05
CA LYS A 245 -26.08 10.51 -7.85
C LYS A 245 -27.34 9.92 -8.47
N HIS A 246 -27.25 8.74 -9.08
CA HIS A 246 -28.41 8.07 -9.68
C HIS A 246 -29.50 7.77 -8.64
N THR A 247 -29.12 7.28 -7.46
CA THR A 247 -30.06 6.99 -6.36
C THR A 247 -30.76 8.26 -5.87
N LEU A 248 -30.01 9.36 -5.68
CA LEU A 248 -30.56 10.64 -5.26
C LEU A 248 -31.51 11.22 -6.31
N THR A 249 -31.13 11.20 -7.59
CA THR A 249 -31.99 11.66 -8.69
C THR A 249 -33.29 10.85 -8.75
N LYS A 250 -33.20 9.52 -8.66
CA LYS A 250 -34.39 8.65 -8.66
C LYS A 250 -35.31 8.90 -7.46
N ASN A 251 -34.76 9.18 -6.29
CA ASN A 251 -35.55 9.51 -5.11
C ASN A 251 -36.22 10.88 -5.26
N PHE A 252 -35.50 11.87 -5.77
CA PHE A 252 -36.05 13.19 -6.06
C PHE A 252 -37.19 13.14 -7.08
N GLU A 253 -37.02 12.38 -8.17
CA GLU A 253 -38.08 12.16 -9.17
C GLU A 253 -39.32 11.49 -8.57
N LYS A 254 -39.12 10.51 -7.69
CA LYS A 254 -40.24 9.85 -6.98
C LYS A 254 -40.98 10.80 -6.03
N GLU A 255 -40.25 11.58 -5.24
CA GLU A 255 -40.83 12.57 -4.33
C GLU A 255 -41.59 13.65 -5.12
N GLN A 256 -41.03 14.09 -6.23
CA GLN A 256 -41.70 15.02 -7.14
C GLN A 256 -43.01 14.45 -7.69
N GLU A 257 -43.00 13.19 -8.15
CA GLU A 257 -44.21 12.51 -8.65
C GLU A 257 -45.25 12.33 -7.52
N GLU A 258 -44.82 11.98 -6.32
CA GLU A 258 -45.70 11.84 -5.15
C GLU A 258 -46.34 13.18 -4.76
N ILE A 259 -45.56 14.28 -4.72
CA ILE A 259 -46.07 15.63 -4.46
C ILE A 259 -47.08 16.03 -5.54
N LEU A 260 -46.75 15.82 -6.83
CA LEU A 260 -47.66 16.15 -7.93
C LEU A 260 -48.95 15.34 -7.87
N SER A 261 -48.86 14.05 -7.55
CA SER A 261 -50.01 13.16 -7.37
C SER A 261 -50.88 13.62 -6.20
N ASN A 262 -50.27 13.96 -5.06
CA ASN A 262 -50.98 14.46 -3.87
C ASN A 262 -51.72 15.77 -4.16
N VAL A 263 -51.05 16.75 -4.77
CA VAL A 263 -51.68 18.03 -5.16
C VAL A 263 -52.82 17.79 -6.13
N ARG A 264 -52.64 16.89 -7.11
CA ARG A 264 -53.71 16.53 -8.06
C ARG A 264 -54.91 15.92 -7.35
N ASN A 265 -54.69 14.99 -6.42
CA ASN A 265 -55.74 14.35 -5.65
C ASN A 265 -56.47 15.36 -4.75
N GLU A 266 -55.76 16.30 -4.13
CA GLU A 266 -56.35 17.37 -3.33
C GLU A 266 -57.20 18.31 -4.19
N ILE A 267 -56.73 18.69 -5.37
CA ILE A 267 -57.53 19.48 -6.34
C ILE A 267 -58.79 18.72 -6.74
N LEU A 268 -58.70 17.43 -7.05
CA LEU A 268 -59.85 16.60 -7.40
C LEU A 268 -60.84 16.50 -6.25
N SER A 269 -60.37 16.25 -5.02
CA SER A 269 -61.22 16.19 -3.83
C SER A 269 -61.91 17.51 -3.53
N MET A 270 -61.21 18.66 -3.65
CA MET A 270 -61.84 19.97 -3.50
C MET A 270 -62.91 20.22 -4.57
N GLN A 271 -62.66 19.80 -5.82
CA GLN A 271 -63.63 19.94 -6.91
C GLN A 271 -64.89 19.10 -6.66
N GLU A 272 -64.74 17.86 -6.19
CA GLU A 272 -65.87 17.00 -5.81
C GLU A 272 -66.64 17.59 -4.63
N ASN A 273 -65.96 18.03 -3.57
CA ASN A 273 -66.61 18.66 -2.42
C ASN A 273 -67.39 19.90 -2.84
N HIS A 274 -66.79 20.78 -3.63
CA HIS A 274 -67.47 21.98 -4.14
C HIS A 274 -68.67 21.62 -5.05
N PHE A 275 -68.59 20.53 -5.81
CA PHE A 275 -69.73 20.03 -6.58
C PHE A 275 -70.88 19.58 -5.66
N PHE A 276 -70.58 18.82 -4.60
CA PHE A 276 -71.57 18.39 -3.63
C PHE A 276 -72.18 19.56 -2.85
N GLU A 277 -71.37 20.49 -2.35
CA GLU A 277 -71.85 21.70 -1.66
C GLU A 277 -72.78 22.52 -2.57
N LYS A 278 -72.40 22.73 -3.83
CA LYS A 278 -73.24 23.42 -4.80
C LYS A 278 -74.56 22.67 -5.01
N GLN A 279 -74.53 21.34 -5.11
CA GLN A 279 -75.73 20.52 -5.27
C GLN A 279 -76.64 20.58 -4.04
N GLU A 280 -76.07 20.53 -2.84
CA GLU A 280 -76.80 20.63 -1.57
C GLU A 280 -77.47 21.99 -1.43
N LEU A 281 -76.74 23.09 -1.68
CA LEU A 281 -77.30 24.44 -1.72
C LEU A 281 -78.42 24.59 -2.75
N TRP A 282 -78.28 23.96 -3.92
CA TRP A 282 -79.36 23.92 -4.92
C TRP A 282 -80.60 23.19 -4.41
N GLN A 283 -80.43 22.08 -3.68
CA GLN A 283 -81.55 21.35 -3.08
C GLN A 283 -82.22 22.17 -1.98
N GLU A 284 -81.47 22.83 -1.11
CA GLU A 284 -82.01 23.74 -0.09
C GLU A 284 -82.77 24.90 -0.72
N TYR A 285 -82.24 25.49 -1.80
CA TYR A 285 -82.91 26.55 -2.54
C TYR A 285 -84.23 26.08 -3.16
N ILE A 286 -84.28 24.88 -3.74
CA ILE A 286 -85.52 24.27 -4.26
C ILE A 286 -86.55 24.07 -3.15
N LYS A 287 -86.14 23.50 -2.01
CA LYS A 287 -87.01 23.33 -0.84
C LYS A 287 -87.57 24.67 -0.36
N ALA A 288 -86.73 25.70 -0.26
CA ALA A 288 -87.17 27.04 0.15
C ALA A 288 -88.20 27.64 -0.83
N ILE A 289 -88.03 27.45 -2.14
CA ILE A 289 -89.03 27.84 -3.15
C ILE A 289 -90.35 27.10 -2.91
N GLU A 290 -90.29 25.80 -2.64
CA GLU A 290 -91.46 24.96 -2.45
C GLU A 290 -92.21 25.33 -1.17
N ASP A 291 -91.50 25.58 -0.07
CA ASP A 291 -92.05 26.10 1.19
C ASP A 291 -92.72 27.47 0.99
N ILE A 292 -92.08 28.38 0.24
CA ILE A 292 -92.66 29.68 -0.11
C ILE A 292 -93.92 29.48 -0.94
N LYS A 293 -93.91 28.61 -1.96
CA LYS A 293 -95.10 28.31 -2.77
C LYS A 293 -96.25 27.76 -1.92
N GLN A 294 -95.96 26.84 -1.01
CA GLN A 294 -96.97 26.30 -0.08
C GLN A 294 -97.55 27.40 0.81
N LYS A 295 -96.70 28.25 1.40
CA LYS A 295 -97.15 29.40 2.19
C LYS A 295 -97.99 30.38 1.37
N THR A 296 -97.58 30.70 0.15
CA THR A 296 -98.36 31.55 -0.76
C THR A 296 -99.71 30.93 -1.09
N SER A 297 -99.76 29.64 -1.42
CA SER A 297 -101.02 28.92 -1.67
C SER A 297 -101.93 28.88 -0.45
N HIS A 298 -101.37 28.73 0.75
CA HIS A 298 -102.13 28.80 2.00
C HIS A 298 -102.71 30.21 2.23
N ILE A 299 -101.90 31.26 2.06
CA ILE A 299 -102.35 32.66 2.16
C ILE A 299 -103.41 32.97 1.10
N GLU A 300 -103.27 32.46 -0.12
CA GLU A 300 -104.27 32.60 -1.19
C GLU A 300 -105.61 31.92 -0.80
N ALA A 301 -105.55 30.71 -0.24
CA ALA A 301 -106.72 30.01 0.26
C ALA A 301 -107.40 30.75 1.44
N GLU A 302 -106.61 31.22 2.42
CA GLU A 302 -107.12 32.06 3.51
C GLU A 302 -107.76 33.35 2.96
N LEU A 303 -107.15 33.98 1.96
CA LEU A 303 -107.68 35.18 1.33
C LEU A 303 -109.02 34.90 0.64
N ASP A 304 -109.15 33.78 -0.08
CA ASP A 304 -110.39 33.39 -0.75
C ASP A 304 -111.49 33.01 0.25
N GLU A 305 -111.15 32.30 1.33
CA GLU A 305 -112.08 32.03 2.44
C GLU A 305 -112.56 33.35 3.09
N LYS A 306 -111.66 34.32 3.30
CA LYS A 306 -112.04 35.65 3.81
C LYS A 306 -112.93 36.40 2.82
N LYS A 307 -112.68 36.31 1.50
CA LYS A 307 -113.56 36.90 0.48
C LYS A 307 -114.94 36.25 0.49
N GLU A 308 -115.02 34.93 0.61
CA GLU A 308 -116.29 34.20 0.70
C GLU A 308 -117.07 34.59 1.97
N ASN A 309 -116.40 34.60 3.13
CA ASN A 309 -116.99 35.07 4.39
C ASN A 309 -117.48 36.52 4.30
N LEU A 310 -116.73 37.40 3.62
CA LEU A 310 -117.13 38.78 3.38
C LEU A 310 -118.36 38.85 2.46
N LEU A 311 -118.42 38.03 1.42
CA LEU A 311 -119.58 37.91 0.53
C LEU A 311 -120.82 37.45 1.32
N ASN A 312 -120.68 36.39 2.10
CA ASN A 312 -121.73 35.85 2.96
C ASN A 312 -122.22 36.91 3.98
N SER A 313 -121.31 37.65 4.61
CA SER A 313 -121.65 38.76 5.50
C SER A 313 -122.38 39.90 4.77
N LYS A 314 -121.94 40.23 3.55
CA LYS A 314 -122.60 41.23 2.69
C LYS A 314 -124.01 40.79 2.29
N GLU A 315 -124.22 39.50 1.99
CA GLU A 315 -125.53 38.92 1.71
C GLU A 315 -126.43 38.91 2.95
N ALA A 316 -125.93 38.49 4.11
CA ALA A 316 -126.66 38.55 5.38
C ALA A 316 -127.06 39.99 5.74
N LEU A 317 -126.17 40.96 5.54
CA LEU A 317 -126.48 42.38 5.71
C LEU A 317 -127.58 42.84 4.76
N LYS A 318 -127.57 42.39 3.50
CA LYS A 318 -128.61 42.71 2.52
C LYS A 318 -129.96 42.11 2.94
N GLN A 319 -129.99 40.87 3.41
CA GLN A 319 -131.19 40.23 3.96
C GLN A 319 -131.73 40.98 5.18
N ALA A 320 -130.88 41.30 6.16
CA ALA A 320 -131.28 42.08 7.34
C ALA A 320 -131.83 43.46 6.96
N LYS A 321 -131.24 44.13 5.96
CA LYS A 321 -131.78 45.40 5.42
C LYS A 321 -133.15 45.22 4.79
N GLN A 322 -133.39 44.12 4.06
CA GLN A 322 -134.70 43.82 3.48
C GLN A 322 -135.76 43.51 4.55
N GLU A 323 -135.41 42.72 5.57
CA GLU A 323 -136.30 42.44 6.70
C GLU A 323 -136.64 43.70 7.48
N LEU A 324 -135.67 44.60 7.68
CA LEU A 324 -135.90 45.89 8.32
C LEU A 324 -136.94 46.72 7.53
N GLU A 325 -136.82 46.81 6.21
CA GLU A 325 -137.81 47.52 5.38
C GLU A 325 -139.18 46.83 5.39
N LYS A 326 -139.23 45.50 5.47
CA LYS A 326 -140.48 44.76 5.65
C LYS A 326 -141.13 45.06 7.02
N MET A 327 -140.36 45.08 8.10
CA MET A 327 -140.86 45.43 9.43
C MET A 327 -141.30 46.90 9.50
N LYS A 328 -140.59 47.79 8.80
CA LYS A 328 -140.94 49.21 8.68
C LYS A 328 -142.25 49.41 7.92
N SER A 329 -142.44 48.74 6.79
CA SER A 329 -143.71 48.76 6.05
C SER A 329 -144.86 48.13 6.85
N GLN A 330 -144.62 47.06 7.60
CA GLN A 330 -145.62 46.47 8.49
C GLN A 330 -146.00 47.40 9.65
N ALA A 331 -145.01 48.05 10.28
CA ALA A 331 -145.24 49.06 11.31
C ALA A 331 -146.04 50.26 10.76
N GLN A 332 -145.69 50.72 9.55
CA GLN A 332 -146.42 51.77 8.86
C GLN A 332 -147.88 51.34 8.57
N GLY A 333 -148.10 50.11 8.11
CA GLY A 333 -149.46 49.57 7.92
C GLY A 333 -150.28 49.49 9.22
N THR A 334 -149.65 49.13 10.34
CA THR A 334 -150.33 49.19 11.65
C THR A 334 -150.64 50.62 12.09
N GLN A 335 -149.76 51.58 11.81
CA GLN A 335 -149.96 52.99 12.10
C GLN A 335 -151.15 53.56 11.30
N GLU A 336 -151.27 53.21 10.01
CA GLU A 336 -152.40 53.60 9.17
C GLU A 336 -153.72 52.99 9.66
N ALA A 337 -153.74 51.72 10.07
CA ALA A 337 -154.92 51.07 10.64
C ALA A 337 -155.40 51.75 11.94
N PHE A 338 -154.48 52.20 12.79
CA PHE A 338 -154.82 52.99 13.98
C PHE A 338 -155.45 54.33 13.62
N HIS A 339 -154.87 55.06 12.65
CA HIS A 339 -155.46 56.32 12.19
C HIS A 339 -156.88 56.14 11.64
N GLN A 340 -157.10 55.08 10.86
CA GLN A 340 -158.42 54.77 10.29
C GLN A 340 -159.46 54.48 11.38
N LYS A 341 -159.07 53.77 12.45
CA LYS A 341 -159.93 53.45 13.59
C LYS A 341 -160.30 54.68 14.42
N ILE A 342 -159.36 55.61 14.59
CA ILE A 342 -159.61 56.91 15.26
C ILE A 342 -160.60 57.74 14.44
N SER A 343 -160.44 57.78 13.12
CA SER A 343 -161.33 58.52 12.23
C SER A 343 -162.78 58.01 12.30
N GLY A 344 -162.98 56.68 12.29
CA GLY A 344 -164.32 56.09 12.40
C GLY A 344 -165.01 56.31 13.75
N ILE A 345 -164.24 56.44 14.83
CA ILE A 345 -164.79 56.81 16.15
C ILE A 345 -165.26 58.27 16.14
N SER A 346 -164.50 59.17 15.49
CA SER A 346 -164.87 60.58 15.37
C SER A 346 -166.20 60.77 14.63
N GLU A 347 -166.40 60.10 13.50
CA GLU A 347 -167.65 60.18 12.72
C GLU A 347 -168.87 59.65 13.51
N ASN A 348 -168.67 58.63 14.34
CA ASN A 348 -169.75 58.07 15.15
C ASN A 348 -170.22 59.05 16.23
N PHE A 349 -169.28 59.80 16.84
CA PHE A 349 -169.62 60.86 17.78
C PHE A 349 -170.36 62.03 17.10
N ASP A 350 -169.95 62.42 15.89
CA ASP A 350 -170.63 63.47 15.12
C ASP A 350 -172.08 63.10 14.78
N GLN A 351 -172.34 61.83 14.43
CA GLN A 351 -173.69 61.34 14.16
C GLN A 351 -174.61 61.38 15.38
N ILE A 352 -174.10 61.04 16.57
CA ILE A 352 -174.85 61.09 17.83
C ILE A 352 -175.24 62.52 18.19
N ILE A 353 -174.29 63.47 18.06
CA ILE A 353 -174.53 64.89 18.32
C ILE A 353 -175.62 65.42 17.39
N HIS A 354 -175.58 65.06 16.10
CA HIS A 354 -176.59 65.48 15.14
C HIS A 354 -178.00 64.95 15.44
N SER A 355 -178.11 63.72 15.96
CA SER A 355 -179.40 63.13 16.34
C SER A 355 -180.03 63.84 17.55
N LEU A 356 -179.24 64.12 18.59
CA LEU A 356 -179.69 64.83 19.79
C LEU A 356 -180.13 66.26 19.50
N MET A 357 -179.46 66.94 18.56
CA MET A 357 -179.87 68.27 18.09
C MET A 357 -181.28 68.27 17.49
N LYS A 358 -181.57 67.29 16.62
CA LYS A 358 -182.84 67.19 15.91
C LYS A 358 -184.02 66.90 16.85
N GLU A 359 -183.79 66.05 17.84
CA GLU A 359 -184.80 65.69 18.84
C GLU A 359 -185.16 66.87 19.76
N ASN A 360 -184.17 67.70 20.14
CA ASN A 360 -184.38 68.92 20.91
C ASN A 360 -185.25 69.94 20.13
N GLU A 361 -185.03 70.04 18.83
CA GLU A 361 -185.77 70.95 17.96
C GLU A 361 -187.24 70.54 17.76
N ASP A 362 -187.51 69.24 17.72
CA ASP A 362 -188.88 68.70 17.66
C ASP A 362 -189.64 68.88 18.98
N LEU A 363 -188.96 68.76 20.12
CA LEU A 363 -189.55 69.04 21.43
C LEU A 363 -189.92 70.53 21.58
N ARG A 364 -189.05 71.44 21.11
CA ARG A 364 -189.34 72.89 21.08
C ARG A 364 -190.55 73.21 20.19
N ARG A 365 -190.68 72.57 19.02
CA ARG A 365 -191.83 72.74 18.12
C ARG A 365 -193.15 72.26 18.73
N LYS A 366 -193.17 71.11 19.41
CA LYS A 366 -194.38 70.58 20.08
C LYS A 366 -194.91 71.47 21.21
N LEU A 367 -194.01 72.16 21.92
CA LEU A 367 -194.40 73.05 23.01
C LEU A 367 -195.18 74.27 22.49
N ILE A 368 -194.76 74.83 21.36
CA ILE A 368 -195.34 76.05 20.74
C ILE A 368 -196.78 75.79 20.27
N VAL A 369 -197.01 74.68 19.56
CA VAL A 369 -198.34 74.31 19.04
C VAL A 369 -199.36 74.15 20.18
N LYS A 370 -198.94 73.57 21.30
CA LYS A 370 -199.83 73.30 22.44
C LYS A 370 -200.17 74.56 23.25
N SER A 371 -199.33 75.59 23.18
CA SER A 371 -199.62 76.90 23.78
C SER A 371 -200.62 77.76 22.97
N GLU A 372 -200.75 77.55 21.65
CA GLU A 372 -201.70 78.29 20.80
C GLU A 372 -203.15 77.78 20.92
N GLU A 373 -203.34 76.47 21.11
CA GLU A 373 -204.68 75.85 21.27
C GLU A 373 -205.40 76.37 22.55
N LEU A 374 -204.68 76.52 23.66
CA LEU A 374 -205.22 76.98 24.95
C LEU A 374 -205.65 78.46 24.96
N LEU A 375 -205.11 79.28 24.06
CA LEU A 375 -205.48 80.71 23.94
C LEU A 375 -206.78 80.91 23.15
N SER A 376 -207.16 79.97 22.31
CA SER A 376 -208.35 80.05 21.45
C SER A 376 -209.66 79.72 22.20
N GLU A 377 -209.57 78.90 23.25
CA GLU A 377 -210.71 78.43 24.05
C GLU A 377 -211.23 79.49 25.06
N LYS A 378 -210.40 80.47 25.43
CA LYS A 378 -210.71 81.45 26.48
C LYS A 378 -211.50 82.70 26.01
N ILE A 379 -211.66 82.90 24.70
CA ILE A 379 -212.24 84.14 24.13
C ILE A 379 -213.73 84.02 23.76
N LYS A 380 -214.32 82.82 23.68
CA LYS A 380 -215.75 82.66 23.29
C LYS A 380 -216.77 82.54 24.43
N GLU A 381 -216.34 82.51 25.71
CA GLU A 381 -217.23 82.25 26.85
C GLU A 381 -217.54 83.48 27.76
N LYS A 382 -217.32 84.73 27.31
CA LYS A 382 -217.58 85.91 28.17
C LYS A 382 -218.14 87.12 27.38
N ILE A 383 -219.48 87.23 27.30
CA ILE A 383 -220.31 88.42 27.66
C ILE A 383 -221.71 88.37 26.99
N GLY A 384 -222.74 88.17 27.82
CA GLY A 384 -224.10 88.72 27.67
C GLY A 384 -224.52 89.36 29.01
N SER A 385 -225.28 90.47 28.95
CA SER A 385 -225.86 91.34 30.04
C SER A 385 -224.90 92.39 30.68
N THR A 386 -225.16 93.72 30.83
CA THR A 386 -226.41 94.53 30.94
C THR A 386 -226.15 96.07 30.83
N SER A 387 -227.13 96.83 30.28
CA SER A 387 -227.62 98.20 30.60
C SER A 387 -226.95 99.51 30.09
N ARG A 388 -227.67 100.20 29.17
CA ARG A 388 -228.20 101.60 29.21
C ARG A 388 -227.32 102.80 29.67
N SER A 389 -227.26 103.80 28.75
CA SER A 389 -227.33 105.29 28.89
C SER A 389 -226.20 106.06 29.60
N THR A 390 -225.71 107.25 29.20
CA THR A 390 -225.96 108.26 28.12
C THR A 390 -224.88 109.39 28.21
N SER A 391 -224.47 109.96 27.06
CA SER A 391 -223.82 111.28 26.77
C SER A 391 -222.50 111.65 27.48
N ASP A 392 -221.49 112.24 26.83
CA ASP A 392 -221.43 113.08 25.61
C ASP A 392 -221.35 112.39 24.24
#